data_AF-A0A2A2HDG4-F1
#
_entry.id   AF-A0A2A2HDG4-F1
#
_cell.length_a   1.000
_cell.length_b   1.000
_cell.length_c   1.000
_cell.angle_alpha   90.00
_cell.angle_beta   90.00
_cell.angle_gamma   90.00
#
_symmetry.space_group_name_H-M   'P 1'
#
loop_
_entity.id
_entity.type
_entity.pdbx_description
1 polymer ?
#
loop_
_entity_poly.entity_id
_entity_poly.type
_entity_poly.pdbx_seq_one_letter_code
_entity_poly.pdbx_strand_id
1 'polypeptide(L)'
;MSEFLVTQSEKFLKQIQKKPVIAESIEDFEGFFENYSYLKSNLKKLQITRNKMEIRGFTSPYSALKRYGKGNSSNNGDIIPDDVYDQSRHAQYFHTKASNKKNILDQVKSAIASHKIAIGHLEEYAQITCKKCGQKYKKNTIEDILKYDEDELEVINHECSNCGSSEFELSHNPNGIYRLELIKYLPLGGEYLLKRSQLTNYSLEAYRKIIKIMRQEKRGRVKSVTVIAKIKDEKTGKWQSKKVNIDYADESNYELELRKRYGPNVRIELLQFHHKKPSLINDKYVQNALAIAYLQYSENIVNKEINNIIPRSISNMQRIHTYNQLTEEARKDAGRLAREAEERIELEEELQYVKLKKVNLMNKDHVLDRNLQEDLKKQAEIKKHYYIETPNILILWDIFKYYLSTSETRRNNYAGPFPNLRATLDSNQLKVFDNVFAKDVVDLLKDNDENIDVINNMKETMQYKRELENKSKNLHLKAPQQVYGAIALNNKTNMSLNHAAELLYVDPEEAAKEKASLQKIEKPSTNKAKKFLEIINK
;
A
#
# COMPACT_ATOMS: atom_id res chain seq x y z
N MET A 1 -28.51 11.43 -17.53
CA MET A 1 -27.94 11.92 -16.25
C MET A 1 -26.85 11.04 -15.62
N SER A 2 -27.01 9.71 -15.49
CA SER A 2 -25.94 8.86 -14.89
C SER A 2 -24.73 8.66 -15.80
N GLU A 3 -24.92 8.59 -17.12
CA GLU A 3 -23.82 8.55 -18.11
C GLU A 3 -23.04 9.85 -18.16
N PHE A 4 -23.72 11.00 -18.09
CA PHE A 4 -23.06 12.30 -18.01
C PHE A 4 -22.07 12.38 -16.85
N LEU A 5 -22.43 11.85 -15.67
CA LEU A 5 -21.53 11.80 -14.52
C LEU A 5 -20.32 10.88 -14.76
N VAL A 6 -20.52 9.75 -15.46
CA VAL A 6 -19.43 8.84 -15.84
C VAL A 6 -18.45 9.57 -16.75
N THR A 7 -18.95 10.21 -17.81
CA THR A 7 -18.12 10.95 -18.79
C THR A 7 -17.42 12.16 -18.15
N GLN A 8 -18.10 12.92 -17.28
CA GLN A 8 -17.48 14.03 -16.55
C GLN A 8 -16.34 13.52 -15.65
N SER A 9 -16.57 12.42 -14.94
CA SER A 9 -15.57 11.85 -14.04
C SER A 9 -14.38 11.29 -14.81
N GLU A 10 -14.60 10.61 -15.94
CA GLU A 10 -13.52 10.16 -16.82
C GLU A 10 -12.67 11.31 -17.35
N LYS A 11 -13.31 12.40 -17.80
CA LYS A 11 -12.58 13.60 -18.26
C LYS A 11 -11.73 14.18 -17.13
N PHE A 12 -12.29 14.28 -15.93
CA PHE A 12 -11.58 14.81 -14.77
C PHE A 12 -10.40 13.92 -14.35
N LEU A 13 -10.59 12.59 -14.28
CA LEU A 13 -9.51 11.65 -13.97
C LEU A 13 -8.40 11.69 -15.02
N LYS A 14 -8.74 11.80 -16.31
CA LYS A 14 -7.77 11.96 -17.41
C LYS A 14 -7.00 13.28 -17.35
N GLN A 15 -7.62 14.36 -16.87
CA GLN A 15 -6.93 15.63 -16.66
C GLN A 15 -5.87 15.49 -15.57
N ILE A 16 -6.20 14.80 -14.47
CA ILE A 16 -5.24 14.53 -13.38
C ILE A 16 -4.06 13.69 -13.90
N GLN A 17 -4.32 12.67 -14.72
CA GLN A 17 -3.27 11.81 -15.29
C GLN A 17 -2.24 12.57 -16.14
N LYS A 18 -2.64 13.68 -16.77
CA LYS A 18 -1.78 14.45 -17.67
C LYS A 18 -0.83 15.41 -16.94
N LYS A 19 -1.07 15.73 -15.67
CA LYS A 19 -0.23 16.64 -14.88
C LYS A 19 0.51 15.83 -13.80
N PRO A 20 1.69 15.25 -14.10
CA PRO A 20 2.49 14.57 -13.09
C PRO A 20 3.04 15.58 -12.07
N VAL A 21 3.07 15.18 -10.80
CA VAL A 21 3.73 15.92 -9.73
C VAL A 21 5.18 15.43 -9.62
N ILE A 22 6.14 16.34 -9.70
CA ILE A 22 7.59 16.04 -9.70
C ILE A 22 8.17 16.46 -8.34
N ALA A 23 9.11 15.67 -7.81
CA ALA A 23 9.71 15.93 -6.49
C ALA A 23 10.53 17.23 -6.45
N GLU A 24 11.31 17.49 -7.50
CA GLU A 24 12.18 18.68 -7.63
C GLU A 24 11.38 20.00 -7.57
N SER A 25 10.13 20.02 -8.03
CA SER A 25 9.29 21.23 -7.96
C SER A 25 8.68 21.49 -6.58
N ILE A 26 9.05 20.72 -5.55
CA ILE A 26 8.49 20.84 -4.19
C ILE A 26 9.53 21.47 -3.23
N GLU A 27 10.77 21.67 -3.67
CA GLU A 27 11.84 22.24 -2.85
C GLU A 27 11.60 23.72 -2.51
N ASP A 28 10.98 24.48 -3.43
CA ASP A 28 10.62 25.89 -3.24
C ASP A 28 9.22 26.07 -2.65
N PHE A 29 8.99 27.17 -1.92
CA PHE A 29 7.68 27.48 -1.33
C PHE A 29 6.55 27.57 -2.38
N GLU A 30 6.80 28.25 -3.50
CA GLU A 30 5.80 28.42 -4.57
C GLU A 30 5.44 27.08 -5.22
N GLY A 31 6.45 26.26 -5.52
CA GLY A 31 6.26 24.94 -6.10
C GLY A 31 5.59 23.96 -5.13
N PHE A 32 5.96 23.98 -3.85
CA PHE A 32 5.26 23.26 -2.78
C PHE A 32 3.79 23.66 -2.74
N PHE A 33 3.52 24.97 -2.72
CA PHE A 33 2.17 25.51 -2.61
C PHE A 33 1.29 25.15 -3.80
N GLU A 34 1.81 25.27 -5.04
CA GLU A 34 1.08 24.89 -6.25
C GLU A 34 0.69 23.41 -6.21
N ASN A 35 1.64 22.53 -5.90
CA ASN A 35 1.41 21.09 -5.84
C ASN A 35 0.43 20.72 -4.71
N TYR A 36 0.59 21.31 -3.52
CA TYR A 36 -0.28 21.07 -2.38
C TYR A 36 -1.72 21.54 -2.65
N SER A 37 -1.89 22.74 -3.21
CA SER A 37 -3.18 23.31 -3.58
C SER A 37 -3.86 22.51 -4.69
N TYR A 38 -3.09 22.07 -5.69
CA TYR A 38 -3.57 21.18 -6.74
C TYR A 38 -4.09 19.85 -6.17
N LEU A 39 -3.33 19.21 -5.27
CA LEU A 39 -3.74 17.94 -4.67
C LEU A 39 -4.97 18.09 -3.76
N LYS A 40 -5.07 19.16 -2.96
CA LYS A 40 -6.22 19.41 -2.07
C LYS A 40 -7.50 19.74 -2.84
N SER A 41 -7.43 20.61 -3.85
CA SER A 41 -8.59 20.94 -4.69
C SER A 41 -9.12 19.70 -5.44
N ASN A 42 -8.22 18.90 -6.01
CA ASN A 42 -8.59 17.63 -6.62
C ASN A 42 -9.20 16.65 -5.62
N LEU A 43 -8.63 16.54 -4.42
CA LEU A 43 -9.17 15.67 -3.37
C LEU A 43 -10.62 16.06 -3.01
N LYS A 44 -10.91 17.35 -2.82
CA LYS A 44 -12.28 17.84 -2.55
C LYS A 44 -13.24 17.49 -3.70
N LYS A 45 -12.85 17.81 -4.95
CA LYS A 45 -13.64 17.47 -6.15
C LYS A 45 -13.91 15.97 -6.28
N LEU A 46 -12.91 15.12 -6.02
CA LEU A 46 -13.05 13.67 -6.05
C LEU A 46 -13.99 13.15 -4.96
N GLN A 47 -13.92 13.69 -3.74
CA GLN A 47 -14.82 13.32 -2.65
C GLN A 47 -16.28 13.67 -2.96
N ILE A 48 -16.53 14.86 -3.52
CA ILE A 48 -17.86 15.27 -3.97
C ILE A 48 -18.36 14.36 -5.09
N THR A 49 -17.49 14.04 -6.05
CA THR A 49 -17.81 13.12 -7.16
C THR A 49 -18.18 11.73 -6.64
N ARG A 50 -17.40 11.19 -5.69
CA ARG A 50 -17.70 9.92 -5.01
C ARG A 50 -19.07 9.97 -4.34
N ASN A 51 -19.35 11.01 -3.55
CA ASN A 51 -20.63 11.14 -2.83
C ASN A 51 -21.81 11.23 -3.83
N LYS A 52 -21.67 12.01 -4.91
CA LYS A 52 -22.68 12.08 -6.00
C LYS A 52 -22.92 10.71 -6.66
N MET A 53 -21.88 9.91 -6.86
CA MET A 53 -22.00 8.55 -7.41
C MET A 53 -22.66 7.58 -6.43
N GLU A 54 -22.34 7.65 -5.14
CA GLU A 54 -22.92 6.80 -4.11
C GLU A 54 -24.42 7.08 -3.93
N ILE A 55 -24.82 8.36 -3.89
CA ILE A 55 -26.24 8.77 -3.88
C ILE A 55 -27.00 8.23 -5.10
N ARG A 56 -26.36 8.19 -6.27
CA ARG A 56 -26.94 7.65 -7.51
C ARG A 56 -26.88 6.12 -7.63
N GLY A 57 -26.50 5.41 -6.56
CA GLY A 57 -26.55 3.95 -6.49
C GLY A 57 -25.44 3.22 -7.27
N PHE A 58 -24.29 3.87 -7.52
CA PHE A 58 -23.16 3.23 -8.20
C PHE A 58 -22.51 2.10 -7.37
N THR A 59 -22.82 2.00 -6.08
CA THR A 59 -22.38 0.93 -5.19
C THR A 59 -23.00 -0.43 -5.51
N SER A 60 -24.21 -0.44 -6.08
CA SER A 60 -24.93 -1.65 -6.50
C SER A 60 -25.45 -1.53 -7.94
N PRO A 61 -24.56 -1.40 -8.94
CA PRO A 61 -24.96 -1.04 -10.30
C PRO A 61 -25.69 -2.17 -11.05
N TYR A 62 -25.62 -3.41 -10.53
CA TYR A 62 -26.26 -4.60 -11.09
C TYR A 62 -27.63 -4.92 -10.45
N SER A 63 -28.14 -4.12 -9.52
CA SER A 63 -29.43 -4.38 -8.86
C SER A 63 -30.61 -4.39 -9.86
N ALA A 64 -30.55 -3.53 -10.89
CA ALA A 64 -31.57 -3.46 -11.94
C ALA A 64 -31.58 -4.68 -12.86
N LEU A 65 -30.43 -5.34 -13.06
CA LEU A 65 -30.29 -6.53 -13.91
C LEU A 65 -30.96 -7.77 -13.31
N LYS A 66 -31.15 -7.82 -11.98
CA LYS A 66 -31.87 -8.92 -11.32
C LYS A 66 -33.35 -9.03 -11.73
N ARG A 67 -33.94 -7.98 -12.31
CA ARG A 67 -35.30 -8.02 -12.86
C ARG A 67 -35.39 -8.73 -14.20
N TYR A 68 -34.27 -8.87 -14.92
CA TYR A 68 -34.19 -9.42 -16.27
C TYR A 68 -33.45 -10.77 -16.33
N GLY A 69 -32.70 -11.15 -15.28
CA GLY A 69 -31.96 -12.40 -15.23
C GLY A 69 -32.73 -13.53 -14.51
N LYS A 70 -33.21 -14.51 -15.29
CA LYS A 70 -33.77 -15.81 -14.88
C LYS A 70 -35.09 -15.80 -14.10
N GLY A 71 -36.19 -15.92 -14.85
CA GLY A 71 -37.22 -16.95 -14.65
C GLY A 71 -37.96 -17.01 -13.32
N ASN A 72 -39.08 -16.28 -13.23
CA ASN A 72 -40.31 -16.93 -12.76
C ASN A 72 -40.70 -17.96 -13.82
N SER A 73 -40.22 -19.20 -13.65
CA SER A 73 -40.60 -20.36 -14.46
C SER A 73 -42.03 -20.82 -14.12
N SER A 74 -43.01 -19.94 -14.25
CA SER A 74 -44.42 -20.30 -14.03
C SER A 74 -45.40 -19.84 -15.10
N ASN A 75 -45.00 -19.03 -16.10
CA ASN A 75 -45.89 -18.71 -17.22
C ASN A 75 -45.21 -19.02 -18.55
N ASN A 76 -45.61 -20.14 -19.16
CA ASN A 76 -45.40 -20.44 -20.57
C ASN A 76 -46.09 -19.38 -21.42
N GLY A 77 -45.31 -18.41 -21.91
CA GLY A 77 -45.62 -17.68 -23.14
C GLY A 77 -44.52 -18.02 -24.14
N ASP A 78 -44.90 -18.42 -25.35
CA ASP A 78 -43.98 -18.82 -26.41
C ASP A 78 -42.88 -17.76 -26.60
N ILE A 79 -41.64 -18.16 -26.30
CA ILE A 79 -40.47 -17.29 -26.44
C ILE A 79 -40.07 -17.31 -27.91
N ILE A 80 -40.31 -16.21 -28.62
CA ILE A 80 -39.87 -16.02 -30.01
C ILE A 80 -38.32 -15.97 -30.02
N PRO A 81 -37.63 -16.75 -30.88
CA PRO A 81 -36.16 -16.77 -30.92
C PRO A 81 -35.48 -15.40 -31.14
N ASP A 82 -36.12 -14.48 -31.87
CA ASP A 82 -35.62 -13.11 -32.08
C ASP A 82 -35.61 -12.27 -30.79
N ASP A 83 -36.61 -12.44 -29.92
CA ASP A 83 -36.66 -11.76 -28.62
C ASP A 83 -35.55 -12.22 -27.67
N VAL A 84 -35.04 -13.45 -27.83
CA VAL A 84 -33.90 -13.95 -27.03
C VAL A 84 -32.61 -13.24 -27.41
N TYR A 85 -32.39 -12.99 -28.71
CA TYR A 85 -31.20 -12.30 -29.18
C TYR A 85 -31.21 -10.83 -28.73
N ASP A 86 -32.35 -10.16 -28.82
CA ASP A 86 -32.51 -8.77 -28.35
C ASP A 86 -32.42 -8.67 -26.82
N GLN A 87 -33.04 -9.59 -26.07
CA GLN A 87 -32.88 -9.66 -24.62
C GLN A 87 -31.42 -9.88 -24.22
N SER A 88 -30.68 -10.72 -24.96
CA SER A 88 -29.26 -10.96 -24.72
C SER A 88 -28.39 -9.71 -24.98
N ARG A 89 -28.68 -8.99 -26.07
CA ARG A 89 -27.99 -7.74 -26.44
C ARG A 89 -28.29 -6.62 -25.43
N HIS A 90 -29.55 -6.49 -25.00
CA HIS A 90 -29.95 -5.56 -23.95
C HIS A 90 -29.29 -5.91 -22.61
N ALA A 91 -29.26 -7.18 -22.22
CA ALA A 91 -28.57 -7.63 -21.02
C ALA A 91 -27.07 -7.29 -21.08
N GLN A 92 -26.38 -7.59 -22.19
CA GLN A 92 -24.98 -7.22 -22.39
C GLN A 92 -24.76 -5.71 -22.28
N TYR A 93 -25.60 -4.89 -22.92
CA TYR A 93 -25.53 -3.43 -22.83
C TYR A 93 -25.65 -2.93 -21.37
N PHE A 94 -26.63 -3.44 -20.61
CA PHE A 94 -26.78 -3.09 -19.20
C PHE A 94 -25.62 -3.61 -18.34
N HIS A 95 -25.07 -4.78 -18.65
CA HIS A 95 -23.88 -5.31 -17.99
C HIS A 95 -22.65 -4.42 -18.22
N THR A 96 -22.42 -3.98 -19.46
CA THR A 96 -21.33 -3.04 -19.81
C THR A 96 -21.50 -1.71 -19.08
N LYS A 97 -22.71 -1.16 -19.08
CA LYS A 97 -23.02 0.09 -18.37
C LYS A 97 -22.84 -0.04 -16.86
N ALA A 98 -23.26 -1.15 -16.26
CA ALA A 98 -23.05 -1.43 -14.84
C ALA A 98 -21.56 -1.60 -14.50
N SER A 99 -20.80 -2.27 -15.37
CA SER A 99 -19.35 -2.43 -15.26
C SER A 99 -18.63 -1.08 -15.30
N ASN A 100 -18.97 -0.22 -16.26
CA ASN A 100 -18.38 1.11 -16.39
C ASN A 100 -18.63 1.97 -15.14
N LYS A 101 -19.87 1.97 -14.62
CA LYS A 101 -20.19 2.67 -13.36
C LYS A 101 -19.35 2.18 -12.19
N LYS A 102 -19.19 0.85 -12.06
CA LYS A 102 -18.35 0.24 -11.02
C LYS A 102 -16.89 0.64 -11.18
N ASN A 103 -16.36 0.58 -12.40
CA ASN A 103 -14.96 0.87 -12.70
C ASN A 103 -14.62 2.33 -12.43
N ILE A 104 -15.47 3.28 -12.83
CA ILE A 104 -15.25 4.70 -12.54
C ILE A 104 -15.32 4.98 -11.03
N LEU A 105 -16.29 4.39 -10.31
CA LEU A 105 -16.33 4.54 -8.85
C LEU A 105 -15.06 3.98 -8.19
N ASP A 106 -14.55 2.84 -8.68
CA ASP A 106 -13.32 2.22 -8.20
C ASP A 106 -12.09 3.08 -8.49
N GLN A 107 -12.01 3.69 -9.67
CA GLN A 107 -10.96 4.67 -10.03
C GLN A 107 -11.01 5.91 -9.15
N VAL A 108 -12.18 6.51 -8.94
CA VAL A 108 -12.35 7.69 -8.06
C VAL A 108 -11.90 7.35 -6.64
N LYS A 109 -12.26 6.18 -6.10
CA LYS A 109 -11.80 5.75 -4.77
C LYS A 109 -10.28 5.56 -4.71
N SER A 110 -9.68 5.00 -5.77
CA SER A 110 -8.23 4.86 -5.90
C SER A 110 -7.52 6.22 -6.00
N ALA A 111 -8.09 7.16 -6.75
CA ALA A 111 -7.58 8.52 -6.90
C ALA A 111 -7.58 9.25 -5.54
N ILE A 112 -8.68 9.16 -4.78
CA ILE A 112 -8.78 9.73 -3.42
C ILE A 112 -7.69 9.19 -2.50
N ALA A 113 -7.47 7.87 -2.50
CA ALA A 113 -6.44 7.25 -1.68
C ALA A 113 -5.04 7.77 -2.06
N SER A 114 -4.75 7.88 -3.36
CA SER A 114 -3.47 8.37 -3.87
C SER A 114 -3.21 9.83 -3.50
N HIS A 115 -4.21 10.70 -3.62
CA HIS A 115 -4.10 12.09 -3.21
C HIS A 115 -3.86 12.23 -1.70
N LYS A 116 -4.53 11.42 -0.86
CA LYS A 116 -4.30 11.41 0.59
C LYS A 116 -2.87 11.00 0.95
N ILE A 117 -2.30 10.00 0.26
CA ILE A 117 -0.91 9.59 0.45
C ILE A 117 0.04 10.74 0.06
N ALA A 118 -0.17 11.35 -1.11
CA ALA A 118 0.66 12.45 -1.60
C ALA A 118 0.66 13.65 -0.65
N ILE A 119 -0.54 14.07 -0.21
CA ILE A 119 -0.72 15.14 0.78
C ILE A 119 -0.02 14.79 2.10
N GLY A 120 -0.14 13.54 2.57
CA GLY A 120 0.52 13.10 3.79
C GLY A 120 2.04 13.17 3.72
N HIS A 121 2.65 12.89 2.56
CA HIS A 121 4.09 13.09 2.36
C HIS A 121 4.47 14.58 2.37
N LEU A 122 3.70 15.44 1.71
CA LEU A 122 3.93 16.90 1.69
C LEU A 122 3.83 17.53 3.07
N GLU A 123 2.80 17.17 3.84
CA GLU A 123 2.53 17.68 5.18
C GLU A 123 3.56 17.22 6.22
N GLU A 124 4.19 16.05 6.02
CA GLU A 124 5.31 15.59 6.85
C GLU A 124 6.64 16.26 6.48
N TYR A 125 6.84 16.60 5.20
CA TYR A 125 8.02 17.29 4.68
C TYR A 125 8.07 18.75 5.12
N ALA A 126 6.97 19.48 4.95
CA ALA A 126 6.95 20.93 5.08
C ALA A 126 6.74 21.42 6.51
N GLN A 127 7.56 22.38 6.90
CA GLN A 127 7.32 23.28 8.02
C GLN A 127 7.32 24.72 7.49
N ILE A 128 6.15 25.35 7.52
CA ILE A 128 5.94 26.70 6.96
C ILE A 128 5.94 27.71 8.10
N THR A 129 6.73 28.76 7.97
CA THR A 129 6.78 29.85 8.96
C THR A 129 6.42 31.17 8.31
N CYS A 130 5.45 31.89 8.89
CA CYS A 130 5.09 33.22 8.41
C CYS A 130 6.18 34.23 8.79
N LYS A 131 6.72 34.98 7.81
CA LYS A 131 7.78 35.97 8.05
C LYS A 131 7.34 37.11 8.96
N LYS A 132 6.07 37.50 8.87
CA LYS A 132 5.54 38.68 9.58
C LYS A 132 5.21 38.42 11.06
N CYS A 133 4.58 37.27 11.37
CA CYS A 133 4.13 36.96 12.73
C CYS A 133 4.88 35.80 13.40
N GLY A 134 5.76 35.11 12.66
CA GLY A 134 6.53 33.97 13.16
C GLY A 134 5.70 32.70 13.41
N GLN A 135 4.41 32.69 13.07
CA GLN A 135 3.54 31.53 13.26
C GLN A 135 4.04 30.35 12.43
N LYS A 136 4.17 29.18 13.08
CA LYS A 136 4.64 27.95 12.44
C LYS A 136 3.45 27.03 12.15
N TYR A 137 3.33 26.61 10.90
CA TYR A 137 2.34 25.65 10.43
C TYR A 137 3.03 24.32 10.12
N LYS A 138 2.48 23.22 10.63
CA LYS A 138 3.03 21.88 10.48
C LYS A 138 1.89 20.87 10.30
N LYS A 139 2.09 19.86 9.46
CA LYS A 139 1.14 18.75 9.28
C LYS A 139 -0.25 19.28 8.87
N ASN A 140 -1.31 18.82 9.53
CA ASN A 140 -2.70 19.22 9.28
C ASN A 140 -2.98 20.73 9.35
N THR A 141 -2.15 21.53 10.03
CA THR A 141 -2.42 22.98 10.14
C THR A 141 -2.00 23.75 8.88
N ILE A 142 -1.35 23.10 7.90
CA ILE A 142 -0.99 23.76 6.63
C ILE A 142 -2.24 24.12 5.83
N GLU A 143 -3.33 23.37 6.01
CA GLU A 143 -4.63 23.68 5.40
C GLU A 143 -5.19 25.04 5.85
N ASP A 144 -4.86 25.49 7.07
CA ASP A 144 -5.33 26.77 7.63
C ASP A 144 -4.78 28.01 6.90
N ILE A 145 -3.78 27.81 6.04
CA ILE A 145 -3.19 28.85 5.19
C ILE A 145 -4.00 29.02 3.90
N LEU A 146 -4.73 27.98 3.46
CA LEU A 146 -5.42 27.97 2.18
C LEU A 146 -6.71 28.79 2.23
N LYS A 147 -6.87 29.71 1.28
CA LYS A 147 -8.15 30.37 1.00
C LYS A 147 -8.84 29.69 -0.18
N TYR A 148 -10.08 29.30 0.05
CA TYR A 148 -10.92 28.69 -0.97
C TYR A 148 -11.84 29.72 -1.63
N ASP A 149 -12.28 29.39 -2.84
CA ASP A 149 -13.35 30.09 -3.54
C ASP A 149 -14.71 29.95 -2.83
N GLU A 150 -15.71 30.73 -3.24
CA GLU A 150 -17.07 30.74 -2.69
C GLU A 150 -17.70 29.33 -2.68
N ASP A 151 -17.37 28.51 -3.68
CA ASP A 151 -17.82 27.11 -3.80
C ASP A 151 -17.00 26.12 -2.94
N GLU A 152 -15.98 26.59 -2.20
CA GLU A 152 -15.03 25.82 -1.39
C GLU A 152 -14.23 24.73 -2.14
N LEU A 153 -14.17 24.80 -3.47
CA LEU A 153 -13.62 23.77 -4.36
C LEU A 153 -12.19 24.02 -4.81
N GLU A 154 -11.84 25.28 -5.07
CA GLU A 154 -10.54 25.68 -5.61
C GLU A 154 -9.84 26.59 -4.61
N VAL A 155 -8.51 26.48 -4.55
CA VAL A 155 -7.68 27.35 -3.71
C VAL A 155 -7.35 28.58 -4.55
N ILE A 156 -7.77 29.75 -4.07
CA ILE A 156 -7.52 31.03 -4.76
C ILE A 156 -6.19 31.63 -4.30
N ASN A 157 -5.94 31.62 -2.99
CA ASN A 157 -4.79 32.30 -2.41
C ASN A 157 -4.30 31.60 -1.13
N HIS A 158 -3.15 32.04 -0.61
CA HIS A 158 -2.64 31.68 0.70
C HIS A 158 -2.47 32.92 1.58
N GLU A 159 -2.97 32.83 2.81
CA GLU A 159 -2.78 33.89 3.80
C GLU A 159 -2.60 33.31 5.20
N CYS A 160 -1.75 33.94 5.98
CA CYS A 160 -1.58 33.57 7.38
C CYS A 160 -2.87 33.85 8.15
N SER A 161 -3.43 32.81 8.76
CA SER A 161 -4.67 32.89 9.56
C SER A 161 -4.60 33.89 10.72
N ASN A 162 -3.39 34.23 11.19
CA ASN A 162 -3.19 35.19 12.28
C ASN A 162 -2.97 36.64 11.82
N CYS A 163 -2.30 36.87 10.67
CA CYS A 163 -1.86 38.22 10.27
C CYS A 163 -2.18 38.62 8.83
N GLY A 164 -2.83 37.76 8.04
CA GLY A 164 -3.21 38.01 6.65
C GLY A 164 -2.05 38.13 5.66
N SER A 165 -0.81 37.89 6.09
CA SER A 165 0.36 37.96 5.21
C SER A 165 0.45 36.72 4.32
N SER A 166 0.84 36.91 3.06
CA SER A 166 1.17 35.86 2.09
C SER A 166 2.66 35.49 2.09
N GLU A 167 3.48 36.14 2.92
CA GLU A 167 4.92 35.90 2.95
C GLU A 167 5.28 34.78 3.94
N PHE A 168 5.75 33.68 3.36
CA PHE A 168 6.12 32.47 4.10
C PHE A 168 7.54 32.01 3.77
N GLU A 169 8.15 31.32 4.73
CA GLU A 169 9.38 30.56 4.56
C GLU A 169 9.09 29.08 4.69
N LEU A 170 9.58 28.30 3.73
CA LEU A 170 9.53 26.84 3.78
C LEU A 170 10.82 26.32 4.43
N SER A 171 10.66 25.52 5.47
CA SER A 171 11.74 24.75 6.09
C SER A 171 11.44 23.25 6.00
N HIS A 172 12.46 22.44 5.78
CA HIS A 172 12.34 20.99 5.75
C HIS A 172 12.25 20.44 7.18
N ASN A 173 11.40 19.45 7.39
CA ASN A 173 11.28 18.74 8.66
C ASN A 173 12.08 17.43 8.62
N PRO A 174 13.33 17.39 9.12
CA PRO A 174 14.17 16.18 9.05
C PRO A 174 13.57 14.99 9.81
N ASN A 175 12.70 15.28 10.78
CA ASN A 175 12.06 14.26 11.62
C ASN A 175 10.73 13.76 11.05
N GLY A 176 10.30 14.30 9.91
CA GLY A 176 9.12 13.87 9.17
C GLY A 176 9.35 12.52 8.52
N ILE A 177 8.26 11.78 8.30
CA ILE A 177 8.33 10.55 7.49
C ILE A 177 7.71 10.87 6.16
N TYR A 178 8.56 11.14 5.18
CA TYR A 178 8.13 11.48 3.83
C TYR A 178 9.08 10.88 2.80
N ARG A 179 8.57 10.74 1.58
CA ARG A 179 9.32 10.37 0.37
C ARG A 179 8.65 11.07 -0.80
N LEU A 180 9.17 12.22 -1.21
CA LEU A 180 8.56 13.04 -2.25
C LEU A 180 8.66 12.35 -3.62
N GLU A 181 9.68 11.53 -3.81
CA GLU A 181 9.97 10.75 -5.01
C GLU A 181 8.88 9.71 -5.30
N LEU A 182 8.16 9.25 -4.27
CA LEU A 182 7.04 8.32 -4.45
C LEU A 182 5.83 8.97 -5.11
N ILE A 183 5.65 10.30 -4.97
CA ILE A 183 4.43 11.00 -5.37
C ILE A 183 4.18 10.86 -6.87
N LYS A 184 5.24 10.95 -7.70
CA LYS A 184 5.13 10.82 -9.16
C LYS A 184 4.65 9.43 -9.62
N TYR A 185 4.87 8.40 -8.81
CA TYR A 185 4.48 7.03 -9.11
C TYR A 185 3.07 6.67 -8.63
N LEU A 186 2.44 7.50 -7.79
CA LEU A 186 1.08 7.25 -7.31
C LEU A 186 0.05 7.27 -8.47
N PRO A 187 -1.00 6.43 -8.43
CA PRO A 187 -2.08 6.46 -9.42
C PRO A 187 -3.06 7.61 -9.09
N LEU A 188 -2.61 8.86 -9.25
CA LEU A 188 -3.40 10.06 -8.90
C LEU A 188 -4.74 10.12 -9.65
N GLY A 189 -4.80 9.68 -10.90
CA GLY A 189 -6.06 9.57 -11.67
C GLY A 189 -6.80 8.25 -11.48
N GLY A 190 -6.39 7.39 -10.54
CA GLY A 190 -7.05 6.11 -10.26
C GLY A 190 -6.68 4.96 -11.20
N GLU A 191 -5.67 5.12 -12.06
CA GLU A 191 -5.17 4.13 -13.02
C GLU A 191 -4.34 2.99 -12.42
N TYR A 192 -4.65 2.58 -11.18
CA TYR A 192 -3.89 1.54 -10.48
C TYR A 192 -3.93 0.18 -11.20
N LEU A 193 -5.02 -0.15 -11.91
CA LEU A 193 -5.13 -1.39 -12.68
C LEU A 193 -4.21 -1.37 -13.91
N LEU A 194 -4.11 -0.23 -14.59
CA LEU A 194 -3.22 -0.05 -15.74
C LEU A 194 -1.75 -0.14 -15.30
N LYS A 195 -1.38 0.61 -14.25
CA LYS A 195 -0.04 0.54 -13.67
C LYS A 195 0.31 -0.88 -13.21
N ARG A 196 -0.67 -1.60 -12.65
CA ARG A 196 -0.49 -3.01 -12.26
C ARG A 196 -0.29 -3.94 -13.46
N SER A 197 -0.96 -3.72 -14.59
CA SER A 197 -0.76 -4.56 -15.80
C SER A 197 0.57 -4.32 -16.50
N GLN A 198 1.20 -3.16 -16.28
CA GLN A 198 2.51 -2.81 -16.83
C GLN A 198 3.68 -3.37 -16.02
N LEU A 199 3.41 -4.02 -14.88
CA LEU A 199 4.44 -4.60 -14.02
C LEU A 199 5.09 -5.82 -14.66
N THR A 200 6.41 -5.97 -14.50
CA THR A 200 7.13 -7.17 -14.91
C THR A 200 6.77 -8.38 -14.02
N ASN A 201 7.20 -9.59 -14.40
CA ASN A 201 6.95 -10.78 -13.58
C ASN A 201 7.56 -10.67 -12.17
N TYR A 202 8.78 -10.14 -12.06
CA TYR A 202 9.42 -9.90 -10.76
C TYR A 202 8.65 -8.87 -9.94
N SER A 203 8.22 -7.80 -10.60
CA SER A 203 7.40 -6.74 -10.02
C SER A 203 6.04 -7.25 -9.51
N LEU A 204 5.40 -8.18 -10.22
CA LEU A 204 4.14 -8.78 -9.80
C LEU A 204 4.31 -9.67 -8.56
N GLU A 205 5.42 -10.41 -8.47
CA GLU A 205 5.76 -11.18 -7.26
C GLU A 205 6.02 -10.25 -6.06
N ALA A 206 6.80 -9.19 -6.27
CA ALA A 206 7.06 -8.16 -5.27
C ALA A 206 5.76 -7.48 -4.79
N TYR A 207 4.90 -7.06 -5.73
CA TYR A 207 3.58 -6.49 -5.45
C TYR A 207 2.72 -7.42 -4.58
N ARG A 208 2.65 -8.72 -4.91
CA ARG A 208 1.90 -9.70 -4.11
C ARG A 208 2.47 -9.82 -2.70
N LYS A 209 3.80 -9.80 -2.55
CA LYS A 209 4.48 -9.86 -1.25
C LYS A 209 4.16 -8.62 -0.40
N ILE A 210 4.23 -7.41 -0.96
CA ILE A 210 3.88 -6.15 -0.28
C ILE A 210 2.41 -6.14 0.16
N ILE A 211 1.49 -6.54 -0.73
CA ILE A 211 0.05 -6.61 -0.39
C ILE A 211 -0.20 -7.63 0.74
N LYS A 212 0.49 -8.77 0.73
CA LYS A 212 0.38 -9.79 1.77
C LYS A 212 0.86 -9.27 3.13
N ILE A 213 1.95 -8.51 3.14
CA ILE A 213 2.48 -7.81 4.32
C ILE A 213 1.41 -6.87 4.90
N MET A 214 0.83 -6.00 4.07
CA MET A 214 -0.15 -5.00 4.53
C MET A 214 -1.50 -5.61 4.96
N ARG A 215 -1.95 -6.70 4.31
CA ARG A 215 -3.23 -7.36 4.61
C ARG A 215 -3.18 -8.33 5.78
N GLN A 216 -2.03 -8.98 5.95
CA GLN A 216 -1.82 -10.13 6.81
C GLN A 216 -2.88 -11.22 6.60
N GLU A 217 -2.59 -12.15 5.69
CA GLU A 217 -3.53 -13.23 5.32
C GLU A 217 -3.75 -14.28 6.43
N LYS A 218 -3.08 -14.18 7.58
CA LYS A 218 -3.29 -15.13 8.68
C LYS A 218 -4.66 -14.88 9.32
N ARG A 219 -5.41 -15.97 9.56
CA ARG A 219 -6.77 -15.98 10.13
C ARG A 219 -6.75 -15.29 11.49
N GLY A 220 -7.32 -14.09 11.59
CA GLY A 220 -7.57 -13.44 12.89
C GLY A 220 -8.78 -14.05 13.60
N ARG A 221 -9.24 -13.41 14.69
CA ARG A 221 -10.44 -13.87 15.43
C ARG A 221 -11.64 -13.99 14.49
N VAL A 222 -12.45 -15.04 14.63
CA VAL A 222 -13.70 -15.19 13.86
C VAL A 222 -14.56 -13.94 14.11
N LYS A 223 -14.99 -13.29 13.03
CA LYS A 223 -15.91 -12.14 13.03
C LYS A 223 -17.35 -12.63 13.00
N SER A 224 -17.63 -13.56 12.09
CA SER A 224 -18.95 -14.13 11.90
C SER A 224 -18.83 -15.52 11.28
N VAL A 225 -19.87 -16.33 11.42
CA VAL A 225 -19.99 -17.63 10.79
C VAL A 225 -21.19 -17.57 9.86
N THR A 226 -20.98 -17.83 8.57
CA THR A 226 -22.09 -18.15 7.70
C THR A 226 -22.42 -19.62 7.86
N VAL A 227 -23.64 -19.92 8.27
CA VAL A 227 -24.18 -21.28 8.31
C VAL A 227 -25.09 -21.49 7.12
N ILE A 228 -24.85 -22.55 6.36
CA ILE A 228 -25.79 -23.06 5.36
C ILE A 228 -26.50 -24.23 6.00
N ALA A 229 -27.81 -24.08 6.24
CA ALA A 229 -28.62 -25.10 6.88
C ALA A 229 -29.83 -25.50 6.03
N LYS A 230 -30.11 -26.81 5.96
CA LYS A 230 -31.34 -27.35 5.40
C LYS A 230 -32.41 -27.35 6.47
N ILE A 231 -33.52 -26.66 6.18
CA ILE A 231 -34.70 -26.58 7.04
C ILE A 231 -35.81 -27.37 6.34
N LYS A 232 -36.45 -28.27 7.07
CA LYS A 232 -37.63 -28.97 6.58
C LYS A 232 -38.84 -28.08 6.76
N ASP A 233 -39.48 -27.70 5.66
CA ASP A 233 -40.67 -26.85 5.67
C ASP A 233 -41.88 -27.67 6.14
N GLU A 234 -42.50 -27.28 7.27
CA GLU A 234 -43.56 -28.08 7.93
C GLU A 234 -44.82 -28.20 7.07
N LYS A 235 -45.07 -27.25 6.17
CA LYS A 235 -46.25 -27.25 5.29
C LYS A 235 -46.07 -28.09 4.01
N THR A 236 -44.85 -28.26 3.53
CA THR A 236 -44.57 -28.89 2.23
C THR A 236 -43.70 -30.14 2.31
N GLY A 237 -43.11 -30.43 3.48
CA GLY A 237 -42.23 -31.58 3.71
C GLY A 237 -40.88 -31.51 3.00
N LYS A 238 -40.63 -30.49 2.18
CA LYS A 238 -39.41 -30.32 1.37
C LYS A 238 -38.30 -29.67 2.19
N TRP A 239 -37.06 -30.11 1.96
CA TRP A 239 -35.86 -29.51 2.55
C TRP A 239 -35.43 -28.29 1.74
N GLN A 240 -35.29 -27.14 2.38
CA GLN A 240 -34.80 -25.91 1.77
C GLN A 240 -33.49 -25.46 2.41
N SER A 241 -32.45 -25.23 1.61
CA SER A 241 -31.18 -24.68 2.11
C SER A 241 -31.30 -23.17 2.30
N LYS A 242 -31.10 -22.69 3.54
CA LYS A 242 -31.03 -21.26 3.88
C LYS A 242 -29.62 -20.90 4.37
N LYS A 243 -29.14 -19.73 3.93
CA LYS A 243 -27.86 -19.15 4.32
C LYS A 243 -28.08 -18.09 5.39
N VAL A 244 -27.47 -18.27 6.56
CA VAL A 244 -27.62 -17.39 7.73
C VAL A 244 -26.24 -16.91 8.18
N ASN A 245 -26.10 -15.61 8.42
CA ASN A 245 -24.88 -15.05 9.03
C ASN A 245 -25.13 -14.87 10.53
N ILE A 246 -24.24 -15.41 11.35
CA ILE A 246 -24.24 -15.28 12.81
C ILE A 246 -22.95 -14.54 13.20
N ASP A 247 -23.05 -13.45 13.94
CA ASP A 247 -21.88 -12.72 14.42
C ASP A 247 -21.24 -13.47 15.62
N TYR A 248 -19.92 -13.56 15.64
CA TYR A 248 -19.15 -14.32 16.64
C TYR A 248 -18.94 -13.51 17.93
N ALA A 249 -19.92 -12.71 18.34
CA ALA A 249 -19.77 -11.76 19.44
C ALA A 249 -19.70 -12.45 20.81
N ASP A 250 -20.25 -13.65 20.93
CA ASP A 250 -20.21 -14.46 22.14
C ASP A 250 -19.80 -15.89 21.77
N GLU A 251 -19.30 -16.66 22.74
CA GLU A 251 -19.10 -18.12 22.62
C GLU A 251 -20.45 -18.87 22.51
N SER A 252 -21.38 -18.32 21.74
CA SER A 252 -22.73 -18.80 21.54
C SER A 252 -22.73 -19.96 20.54
N ASN A 253 -23.21 -21.09 21.03
CA ASN A 253 -23.41 -22.30 20.26
C ASN A 253 -24.29 -22.02 19.02
N TYR A 254 -23.67 -21.97 17.84
CA TYR A 254 -24.30 -21.65 16.54
C TYR A 254 -25.52 -22.53 16.24
N GLU A 255 -25.51 -23.77 16.73
CA GLU A 255 -26.62 -24.71 16.60
C GLU A 255 -27.86 -24.25 17.38
N LEU A 256 -27.64 -23.67 18.57
CA LEU A 256 -28.69 -23.20 19.47
C LEU A 256 -29.40 -21.96 18.91
N GLU A 257 -28.65 -21.05 18.27
CA GLU A 257 -29.24 -19.91 17.56
C GLU A 257 -30.06 -20.33 16.33
N LEU A 258 -29.60 -21.33 15.58
CA LEU A 258 -30.31 -21.81 14.40
C LEU A 258 -31.60 -22.54 14.77
N ARG A 259 -31.56 -23.36 15.83
CA ARG A 259 -32.75 -24.04 16.36
C ARG A 259 -33.77 -23.08 16.94
N LYS A 260 -33.33 -21.98 17.58
CA LYS A 260 -34.23 -20.90 18.03
C LYS A 260 -34.95 -20.21 16.87
N ARG A 261 -34.29 -20.02 15.72
CA ARG A 261 -34.88 -19.29 14.56
C ARG A 261 -35.73 -20.17 13.64
N TYR A 262 -35.39 -21.44 13.48
CA TYR A 262 -35.99 -22.31 12.44
C TYR A 262 -36.54 -23.65 12.98
N GLY A 263 -36.58 -23.82 14.30
CA GLY A 263 -37.13 -25.02 14.95
C GLY A 263 -36.11 -26.17 15.09
N PRO A 264 -36.54 -27.33 15.62
CA PRO A 264 -35.65 -28.46 15.91
C PRO A 264 -35.15 -29.19 14.65
N ASN A 265 -35.85 -29.08 13.51
CA ASN A 265 -35.57 -29.82 12.28
C ASN A 265 -34.57 -29.11 11.35
N VAL A 266 -33.44 -28.68 11.89
CA VAL A 266 -32.38 -27.97 11.17
C VAL A 266 -31.16 -28.88 11.00
N ARG A 267 -30.70 -29.07 9.77
CA ARG A 267 -29.44 -29.78 9.46
C ARG A 267 -28.41 -28.79 8.93
N ILE A 268 -27.29 -28.65 9.62
CA ILE A 268 -26.17 -27.80 9.18
C ILE A 268 -25.39 -28.56 8.09
N GLU A 269 -25.27 -27.98 6.89
CA GLU A 269 -24.47 -28.56 5.79
C GLU A 269 -23.04 -28.01 5.77
N LEU A 270 -22.89 -26.69 6.00
CA LEU A 270 -21.60 -26.04 5.89
C LEU A 270 -21.50 -24.85 6.84
N LEU A 271 -20.35 -24.77 7.52
CA LEU A 271 -19.93 -23.60 8.30
C LEU A 271 -18.80 -22.89 7.55
N GLN A 272 -19.00 -21.61 7.22
CA GLN A 272 -17.95 -20.75 6.69
C GLN A 272 -17.57 -19.69 7.72
N PHE A 273 -16.38 -19.82 8.30
CA PHE A 273 -15.84 -18.86 9.25
C PHE A 273 -15.28 -17.63 8.53
N HIS A 274 -15.85 -16.47 8.81
CA HIS A 274 -15.33 -15.18 8.36
C HIS A 274 -14.47 -14.60 9.47
N HIS A 275 -13.15 -14.63 9.30
CA HIS A 275 -12.22 -14.05 10.27
C HIS A 275 -12.09 -12.53 10.09
N LYS A 276 -11.95 -11.79 11.20
CA LYS A 276 -11.39 -10.43 11.18
C LYS A 276 -9.96 -10.56 10.64
N LYS A 277 -9.69 -10.00 9.46
CA LYS A 277 -8.33 -9.92 8.94
C LYS A 277 -7.61 -8.78 9.68
N PRO A 278 -6.52 -9.05 10.42
CA PRO A 278 -5.78 -8.01 11.12
C PRO A 278 -4.89 -7.26 10.11
N SER A 279 -5.50 -6.51 9.19
CA SER A 279 -4.75 -5.70 8.23
C SER A 279 -4.01 -4.55 8.91
N LEU A 280 -2.74 -4.34 8.54
CA LEU A 280 -1.95 -3.17 8.95
C LEU A 280 -2.61 -1.89 8.43
N ILE A 281 -2.97 -1.90 7.13
CA ILE A 281 -3.70 -0.84 6.44
C ILE A 281 -5.06 -1.39 6.04
N ASN A 282 -6.15 -0.76 6.47
CA ASN A 282 -7.50 -1.32 6.25
C ASN A 282 -8.03 -1.13 4.82
N ASP A 283 -7.54 -0.11 4.11
CA ASP A 283 -8.07 0.28 2.80
C ASP A 283 -7.32 -0.40 1.64
N LYS A 284 -8.04 -1.13 0.78
CA LYS A 284 -7.50 -1.77 -0.42
C LYS A 284 -6.89 -0.76 -1.39
N TYR A 285 -7.48 0.42 -1.53
CA TYR A 285 -7.00 1.43 -2.49
C TYR A 285 -5.67 2.01 -2.04
N VAL A 286 -5.52 2.29 -0.73
CA VAL A 286 -4.26 2.72 -0.13
C VAL A 286 -3.20 1.63 -0.29
N GLN A 287 -3.53 0.38 0.02
CA GLN A 287 -2.63 -0.77 -0.18
C GLN A 287 -2.10 -0.84 -1.62
N ASN A 288 -2.98 -0.71 -2.61
CA ASN A 288 -2.57 -0.77 -4.02
C ASN A 288 -1.71 0.42 -4.43
N ALA A 289 -2.09 1.63 -4.02
CA ALA A 289 -1.37 2.85 -4.37
C ALA A 289 0.04 2.87 -3.77
N LEU A 290 0.19 2.52 -2.48
CA LEU A 290 1.49 2.39 -1.83
C LEU A 290 2.32 1.29 -2.51
N ALA A 291 1.75 0.09 -2.71
CA ALA A 291 2.49 -1.00 -3.35
C ALA A 291 3.04 -0.62 -4.73
N ILE A 292 2.25 0.08 -5.55
CA ILE A 292 2.70 0.54 -6.88
C ILE A 292 3.80 1.60 -6.74
N ALA A 293 3.62 2.60 -5.86
CA ALA A 293 4.57 3.70 -5.73
C ALA A 293 5.94 3.22 -5.22
N TYR A 294 5.97 2.43 -4.13
CA TYR A 294 7.22 1.88 -3.60
C TYR A 294 7.91 0.96 -4.59
N LEU A 295 7.13 0.16 -5.33
CA LEU A 295 7.68 -0.76 -6.32
C LEU A 295 8.33 -0.01 -7.48
N GLN A 296 7.63 0.94 -8.09
CA GLN A 296 8.20 1.72 -9.20
C GLN A 296 9.41 2.55 -8.76
N TYR A 297 9.39 3.10 -7.54
CA TYR A 297 10.55 3.79 -6.98
C TYR A 297 11.75 2.85 -6.81
N SER A 298 11.54 1.70 -6.15
CA SER A 298 12.59 0.71 -5.92
C SER A 298 13.15 0.11 -7.21
N GLU A 299 12.33 -0.06 -8.25
CA GLU A 299 12.77 -0.52 -9.55
C GLU A 299 13.78 0.43 -10.17
N ASN A 300 13.64 1.74 -9.97
CA ASN A 300 14.60 2.71 -10.49
C ASN A 300 15.94 2.61 -9.75
N ILE A 301 15.93 2.37 -8.44
CA ILE A 301 17.15 2.14 -7.66
C ILE A 301 17.83 0.85 -8.15
N VAL A 302 17.07 -0.25 -8.22
CA VAL A 302 17.60 -1.54 -8.67
C VAL A 302 18.11 -1.46 -10.11
N ASN A 303 17.39 -0.83 -11.05
CA ASN A 303 17.81 -0.71 -12.45
C ASN A 303 19.14 0.04 -12.63
N LYS A 304 19.43 1.04 -11.77
CA LYS A 304 20.69 1.78 -11.80
C LYS A 304 21.87 0.88 -11.38
N GLU A 305 21.70 0.11 -10.31
CA GLU A 305 22.79 -0.66 -9.71
C GLU A 305 22.91 -2.11 -10.18
N ILE A 306 21.85 -2.71 -10.74
CA ILE A 306 21.84 -4.13 -11.13
C ILE A 306 22.94 -4.45 -12.14
N ASN A 307 23.27 -3.49 -13.02
CA ASN A 307 24.33 -3.65 -14.02
C ASN A 307 25.73 -3.65 -13.40
N ASN A 308 25.90 -3.09 -12.20
CA ASN A 308 27.14 -3.09 -11.45
C ASN A 308 27.27 -4.34 -10.57
N ILE A 309 26.14 -4.83 -10.04
CA ILE A 309 26.10 -5.97 -9.11
C ILE A 309 26.29 -7.30 -9.84
N ILE A 310 25.59 -7.49 -10.96
CA ILE A 310 25.58 -8.74 -11.71
C ILE A 310 27.01 -9.18 -12.09
N PRO A 311 27.87 -8.33 -12.70
CA PRO A 311 29.22 -8.74 -13.10
C PRO A 311 30.13 -9.16 -11.95
N ARG A 312 29.90 -8.69 -10.73
CA ARG A 312 30.71 -9.04 -9.55
C ARG A 312 30.47 -10.47 -9.06
N SER A 313 29.33 -11.05 -9.41
CA SER A 313 28.83 -12.33 -8.91
C SER A 313 28.83 -13.45 -9.96
N ILE A 314 29.07 -13.09 -11.23
CA ILE A 314 28.99 -13.98 -12.39
C ILE A 314 30.39 -14.31 -12.88
N SER A 315 30.58 -15.58 -13.22
CA SER A 315 31.87 -16.13 -13.65
C SER A 315 32.30 -15.58 -15.00
N ASN A 316 31.39 -15.52 -15.99
CA ASN A 316 31.71 -15.03 -17.34
C ASN A 316 30.59 -14.17 -17.94
N MET A 317 30.69 -12.85 -17.72
CA MET A 317 29.72 -11.89 -18.26
C MET A 317 29.76 -11.76 -19.79
N GLN A 318 30.91 -12.02 -20.42
CA GLN A 318 31.04 -11.96 -21.89
C GLN A 318 30.16 -13.03 -22.55
N ARG A 319 30.14 -14.25 -22.02
CA ARG A 319 29.28 -15.34 -22.52
C ARG A 319 27.79 -15.01 -22.43
N ILE A 320 27.35 -14.38 -21.34
CA ILE A 320 25.97 -13.90 -21.19
C ILE A 320 25.66 -12.81 -22.21
N HIS A 321 26.59 -11.88 -22.44
CA HIS A 321 26.39 -10.83 -23.42
C HIS A 321 26.27 -11.40 -24.84
N THR A 322 27.16 -12.31 -25.22
CA THR A 322 27.10 -13.01 -26.51
C THR A 322 25.80 -13.81 -26.65
N TYR A 323 25.36 -14.51 -25.59
CA TYR A 323 24.07 -15.20 -25.58
C TYR A 323 22.91 -14.23 -25.86
N ASN A 324 22.81 -13.13 -25.09
CA ASN A 324 21.74 -12.14 -25.23
C ASN A 324 21.74 -11.45 -26.61
N GLN A 325 22.92 -11.15 -27.15
CA GLN A 325 23.06 -10.58 -28.50
C GLN A 325 22.54 -11.55 -29.56
N LEU A 326 22.96 -12.81 -29.53
CA LEU A 326 22.53 -13.81 -30.50
C LEU A 326 21.04 -14.09 -30.43
N THR A 327 20.44 -14.07 -29.22
CA THR A 327 18.99 -14.20 -29.05
C THR A 327 18.23 -12.99 -29.61
N GLU A 328 18.72 -11.77 -29.38
CA GLU A 328 18.08 -10.56 -29.93
C GLU A 328 18.21 -10.48 -31.45
N GLU A 329 19.35 -10.89 -32.01
CA GLU A 329 19.52 -10.98 -33.46
C GLU A 329 18.62 -12.07 -34.06
N ALA A 330 18.51 -13.24 -33.44
CA ALA A 330 17.59 -14.29 -33.89
C ALA A 330 16.15 -13.78 -33.93
N ARG A 331 15.71 -13.08 -32.89
CA ARG A 331 14.39 -12.47 -32.80
C ARG A 331 14.15 -11.39 -33.87
N LYS A 332 15.13 -10.53 -34.11
CA LYS A 332 15.05 -9.49 -35.17
C LYS A 332 14.99 -10.11 -36.57
N ASP A 333 15.79 -11.15 -36.81
CA ASP A 333 15.79 -11.85 -38.10
C ASP A 333 14.48 -12.60 -38.32
N ALA A 334 13.96 -13.30 -37.30
CA ALA A 334 12.65 -13.94 -37.36
C ALA A 334 11.52 -12.94 -37.61
N GLY A 335 11.53 -11.79 -36.93
CA GLY A 335 10.56 -10.71 -37.15
C GLY A 335 10.60 -10.07 -38.54
N ARG A 336 11.77 -10.10 -39.22
CA ARG A 336 11.93 -9.65 -40.61
C ARG A 336 11.46 -10.68 -41.63
N LEU A 337 11.67 -11.96 -41.35
CA LEU A 337 11.48 -13.06 -42.28
C LEU A 337 10.05 -13.61 -42.26
N ALA A 338 9.41 -13.66 -41.09
CA ALA A 338 8.06 -14.20 -40.93
C ALA A 338 7.01 -13.10 -40.68
N ARG A 339 5.81 -13.27 -41.25
CA ARG A 339 4.69 -12.33 -41.08
C ARG A 339 3.69 -12.80 -40.01
N GLU A 340 3.48 -14.10 -39.92
CA GLU A 340 2.54 -14.72 -38.98
C GLU A 340 3.19 -14.95 -37.61
N ALA A 341 2.39 -14.91 -36.55
CA ALA A 341 2.89 -14.98 -35.18
C ALA A 341 3.46 -16.36 -34.82
N GLU A 342 2.85 -17.43 -35.33
CA GLU A 342 3.28 -18.82 -35.06
C GLU A 342 4.57 -19.14 -35.81
N GLU A 343 4.63 -18.84 -37.11
CA GLU A 343 5.86 -18.97 -37.92
C GLU A 343 7.04 -18.17 -37.35
N ARG A 344 6.78 -17.00 -36.76
CA ARG A 344 7.82 -16.19 -36.09
C ARG A 344 8.44 -16.90 -34.90
N ILE A 345 7.62 -17.57 -34.08
CA ILE A 345 8.09 -18.26 -32.88
C ILE A 345 8.96 -19.45 -33.29
N GLU A 346 8.47 -20.26 -34.23
CA GLU A 346 9.21 -21.41 -34.74
C GLU A 346 10.55 -20.98 -35.37
N LEU A 347 10.53 -19.95 -36.21
CA LEU A 347 11.74 -19.43 -36.87
C LEU A 347 12.73 -18.79 -35.87
N GLU A 348 12.23 -18.13 -34.82
CA GLU A 348 13.06 -17.57 -33.74
C GLU A 348 13.82 -18.69 -33.02
N GLU A 349 13.14 -19.79 -32.67
CA GLU A 349 13.76 -20.95 -32.01
C GLU A 349 14.82 -21.62 -32.88
N GLU A 350 14.55 -21.80 -34.18
CA GLU A 350 15.52 -22.37 -35.13
C GLU A 350 16.75 -21.49 -35.32
N LEU A 351 16.55 -20.18 -35.54
CA LEU A 351 17.65 -19.23 -35.70
C LEU A 351 18.48 -19.11 -34.43
N GLN A 352 17.84 -19.12 -33.26
CA GLN A 352 18.51 -19.13 -31.98
C GLN A 352 19.38 -20.38 -31.84
N TYR A 353 18.87 -21.58 -32.19
CA TYR A 353 19.67 -22.79 -32.18
C TYR A 353 20.90 -22.71 -33.09
N VAL A 354 20.71 -22.30 -34.35
CA VAL A 354 21.80 -22.21 -35.33
C VAL A 354 22.87 -21.23 -34.86
N LYS A 355 22.47 -20.06 -34.35
CA LYS A 355 23.39 -19.02 -33.87
C LYS A 355 24.14 -19.42 -32.62
N LEU A 356 23.47 -20.00 -31.62
CA LEU A 356 24.09 -20.43 -30.36
C LEU A 356 25.03 -21.64 -30.56
N LYS A 357 24.67 -22.57 -31.45
CA LYS A 357 25.51 -23.73 -31.78
C LYS A 357 26.81 -23.32 -32.46
N LYS A 358 26.79 -22.32 -33.35
CA LYS A 358 28.00 -21.79 -34.00
C LYS A 358 29.05 -21.27 -33.01
N VAL A 359 28.62 -20.77 -31.86
CA VAL A 359 29.48 -20.18 -30.82
C VAL A 359 29.74 -21.17 -29.67
N ASN A 360 29.37 -22.45 -29.82
CA ASN A 360 29.50 -23.50 -28.81
C ASN A 360 28.81 -23.17 -27.47
N LEU A 361 27.76 -22.35 -27.50
CA LEU A 361 26.94 -22.06 -26.32
C LEU A 361 25.79 -23.06 -26.16
N MET A 362 25.54 -23.89 -27.18
CA MET A 362 24.49 -24.91 -27.17
C MET A 362 24.94 -26.18 -27.91
N ASN A 363 24.67 -27.33 -27.30
CA ASN A 363 25.02 -28.65 -27.84
C ASN A 363 24.01 -29.12 -28.89
N LYS A 364 24.33 -30.23 -29.57
CA LYS A 364 23.46 -30.86 -30.58
C LYS A 364 22.08 -31.22 -30.03
N ASP A 365 21.99 -31.55 -28.74
CA ASP A 365 20.77 -31.92 -28.03
C ASP A 365 19.94 -30.71 -27.53
N HIS A 366 20.19 -29.50 -28.06
CA HIS A 366 19.54 -28.24 -27.63
C HIS A 366 19.81 -27.86 -26.15
N VAL A 367 20.84 -28.44 -25.53
CA VAL A 367 21.23 -28.13 -24.15
C VAL A 367 22.30 -27.03 -24.15
N LEU A 368 22.04 -25.95 -23.40
CA LEU A 368 23.00 -24.87 -23.20
C LEU A 368 24.25 -25.34 -22.46
N ASP A 369 25.37 -24.68 -22.72
CA ASP A 369 26.62 -24.87 -21.96
C ASP A 369 26.34 -24.78 -20.45
N ARG A 370 26.88 -25.73 -19.67
CA ARG A 370 26.57 -25.87 -18.24
C ARG A 370 26.94 -24.60 -17.47
N ASN A 371 28.10 -24.01 -17.77
CA ASN A 371 28.57 -22.80 -17.09
C ASN A 371 27.68 -21.61 -17.46
N LEU A 372 27.29 -21.47 -18.73
CA LEU A 372 26.33 -20.45 -19.15
C LEU A 372 24.97 -20.64 -18.47
N GLN A 373 24.47 -21.87 -18.36
CA GLN A 373 23.19 -22.16 -17.71
C GLN A 373 23.22 -21.82 -16.22
N GLU A 374 24.30 -22.16 -15.51
CA GLU A 374 24.50 -21.79 -14.11
C GLU A 374 24.61 -20.27 -13.93
N ASP A 375 25.36 -19.59 -14.79
CA ASP A 375 25.50 -18.13 -14.77
C ASP A 375 24.17 -17.40 -15.09
N LEU A 376 23.38 -17.89 -16.06
CA LEU A 376 22.04 -17.36 -16.36
C LEU A 376 21.05 -17.57 -15.21
N LYS A 377 21.09 -18.74 -14.54
CA LYS A 377 20.28 -19.01 -13.35
C LYS A 377 20.64 -18.06 -12.20
N LYS A 378 21.94 -17.91 -11.90
CA LYS A 378 22.43 -16.96 -10.90
C LYS A 378 21.98 -15.53 -11.23
N GLN A 379 22.10 -15.11 -12.50
CA GLN A 379 21.65 -13.79 -12.93
C GLN A 379 20.15 -13.58 -12.65
N ALA A 380 19.32 -14.58 -12.95
CA ALA A 380 17.88 -14.52 -12.70
C ALA A 380 17.55 -14.50 -11.20
N GLU A 381 18.24 -15.30 -10.39
CA GLU A 381 18.09 -15.32 -8.94
C GLU A 381 18.47 -13.99 -8.29
N ILE A 382 19.59 -13.39 -8.71
CA ILE A 382 20.04 -12.08 -8.23
C ILE A 382 19.01 -11.00 -8.59
N LYS A 383 18.58 -10.95 -9.86
CA LYS A 383 17.53 -10.01 -10.27
C LYS A 383 16.28 -10.19 -9.42
N LYS A 384 15.80 -11.43 -9.30
CA LYS A 384 14.61 -11.76 -8.51
C LYS A 384 14.75 -11.31 -7.05
N HIS A 385 15.89 -11.56 -6.42
CA HIS A 385 16.19 -11.15 -5.05
C HIS A 385 16.10 -9.63 -4.89
N TYR A 386 16.84 -8.85 -5.68
CA TYR A 386 16.84 -7.39 -5.56
C TYR A 386 15.49 -6.75 -5.95
N TYR A 387 14.84 -7.18 -7.03
CA TYR A 387 13.53 -6.60 -7.40
C TYR A 387 12.43 -6.91 -6.39
N ILE A 388 12.52 -8.04 -5.67
CA ILE A 388 11.52 -8.42 -4.67
C ILE A 388 11.85 -7.81 -3.31
N GLU A 389 13.07 -7.96 -2.79
CA GLU A 389 13.41 -7.55 -1.42
C GLU A 389 13.48 -6.03 -1.26
N THR A 390 14.02 -5.28 -2.23
CA THR A 390 14.18 -3.82 -2.13
C THR A 390 12.88 -3.08 -1.79
N PRO A 391 11.77 -3.21 -2.55
CA PRO A 391 10.53 -2.52 -2.20
C PRO A 391 9.91 -3.02 -0.89
N ASN A 392 10.11 -4.29 -0.54
CA ASN A 392 9.59 -4.85 0.71
C ASN A 392 10.31 -4.27 1.93
N ILE A 393 11.63 -4.14 1.85
CA ILE A 393 12.46 -3.55 2.91
C ILE A 393 12.10 -2.07 3.07
N LEU A 394 12.02 -1.31 1.97
CA LEU A 394 11.68 0.12 2.00
C LEU A 394 10.35 0.39 2.71
N ILE A 395 9.26 -0.26 2.28
CA ILE A 395 7.94 -0.01 2.87
C ILE A 395 7.87 -0.47 4.33
N LEU A 396 8.52 -1.59 4.67
CA LEU A 396 8.56 -2.08 6.05
C LEU A 396 9.35 -1.14 6.96
N TRP A 397 10.48 -0.63 6.46
CA TRP A 397 11.29 0.33 7.18
C TRP A 397 10.51 1.60 7.49
N ASP A 398 9.82 2.18 6.51
CA ASP A 398 9.09 3.43 6.74
C ASP A 398 7.91 3.26 7.70
N ILE A 399 7.18 2.13 7.61
CA ILE A 399 6.13 1.81 8.57
C ILE A 399 6.73 1.60 9.96
N PHE A 400 7.88 0.92 10.07
CA PHE A 400 8.58 0.73 11.33
C PHE A 400 9.02 2.06 11.94
N LYS A 401 9.68 2.91 11.15
CA LYS A 401 10.09 4.27 11.53
C LYS A 401 8.89 5.11 11.94
N TYR A 402 7.74 4.96 11.26
CA TYR A 402 6.48 5.61 11.63
C TYR A 402 6.02 5.25 13.03
N TYR A 403 6.05 3.98 13.41
CA TYR A 403 5.70 3.61 14.77
C TYR A 403 6.73 4.03 15.81
N LEU A 404 8.01 4.13 15.46
CA LEU A 404 9.04 4.60 16.40
C LEU A 404 9.01 6.11 16.62
N SER A 405 8.73 6.90 15.59
CA SER A 405 8.85 8.37 15.63
C SER A 405 7.56 9.12 16.00
N THR A 406 6.41 8.45 15.99
CA THR A 406 5.11 9.08 16.25
C THR A 406 4.57 8.70 17.63
N SER A 407 3.67 9.47 18.23
CA SER A 407 2.90 9.05 19.42
C SER A 407 1.60 8.36 19.02
N GLU A 408 1.03 7.52 19.88
CA GLU A 408 -0.32 6.93 19.65
C GLU A 408 -1.41 7.98 19.36
N THR A 409 -1.45 9.09 20.11
CA THR A 409 -2.44 10.16 19.92
C THR A 409 -2.32 10.80 18.54
N ARG A 410 -1.08 11.10 18.11
CA ARG A 410 -0.79 11.55 16.74
C ARG A 410 -1.32 10.55 15.73
N ARG A 411 -1.02 9.25 15.87
CA ARG A 411 -1.45 8.23 14.89
C ARG A 411 -2.97 8.08 14.79
N ASN A 412 -3.70 8.34 15.88
CA ASN A 412 -5.17 8.34 15.88
C ASN A 412 -5.75 9.53 15.11
N ASN A 413 -5.17 10.72 15.29
CA ASN A 413 -5.69 11.97 14.72
C ASN A 413 -5.17 12.24 13.31
N TYR A 414 -3.96 11.76 13.00
CA TYR A 414 -3.25 12.03 11.75
C TYR A 414 -2.37 10.85 11.36
N ALA A 415 -2.71 10.22 10.24
CA ALA A 415 -2.03 9.02 9.74
C ALA A 415 -0.83 9.32 8.83
N GLY A 416 -0.57 10.59 8.51
CA GLY A 416 0.52 11.01 7.61
C GLY A 416 0.45 10.33 6.24
N PRO A 417 1.59 9.86 5.69
CA PRO A 417 1.67 9.25 4.36
C PRO A 417 1.03 7.87 4.27
N PHE A 418 0.58 7.29 5.39
CA PHE A 418 -0.05 5.99 5.44
C PHE A 418 -1.54 6.08 5.87
N PRO A 419 -2.45 6.60 5.03
CA PRO A 419 -3.87 6.68 5.37
C PRO A 419 -4.45 5.33 5.78
N ASN A 420 -5.30 5.30 6.81
CA ASN A 420 -5.91 4.08 7.34
C ASN A 420 -4.91 3.04 7.89
N LEU A 421 -3.67 3.43 8.16
CA LEU A 421 -2.75 2.67 9.01
C LEU A 421 -3.25 2.71 10.46
N ARG A 422 -3.25 1.56 11.13
CA ARG A 422 -3.74 1.47 12.52
C ARG A 422 -2.83 2.23 13.47
N ALA A 423 -3.42 2.94 14.44
CA ALA A 423 -2.64 3.62 15.46
C ALA A 423 -1.90 2.67 16.41
N THR A 424 -2.46 1.50 16.69
CA THR A 424 -1.83 0.45 17.48
C THR A 424 -1.87 -0.88 16.73
N LEU A 425 -0.77 -1.62 16.84
CA LEU A 425 -0.64 -2.96 16.26
C LEU A 425 -0.89 -4.03 17.31
N ASP A 426 -1.60 -5.08 16.93
CA ASP A 426 -1.75 -6.30 17.73
C ASP A 426 -0.54 -7.25 17.55
N SER A 427 -0.47 -8.31 18.37
CA SER A 427 0.64 -9.27 18.30
C SER A 427 0.73 -10.01 16.96
N ASN A 428 -0.37 -10.22 16.25
CA ASN A 428 -0.33 -10.83 14.92
C ASN A 428 0.21 -9.84 13.90
N GLN A 429 -0.14 -8.57 14.08
CA GLN A 429 0.32 -7.46 13.27
C GLN A 429 1.82 -7.25 13.34
N LEU A 430 2.36 -7.34 14.54
CA LEU A 430 3.79 -7.20 14.76
C LEU A 430 4.64 -8.32 14.15
N LYS A 431 4.07 -9.50 13.85
CA LYS A 431 4.81 -10.62 13.23
C LYS A 431 5.40 -10.30 11.86
N VAL A 432 4.85 -9.28 11.18
CA VAL A 432 5.42 -8.81 9.92
C VAL A 432 6.84 -8.26 10.08
N PHE A 433 7.17 -7.79 11.28
CA PHE A 433 8.49 -7.29 11.66
C PHE A 433 9.38 -8.38 12.30
N ASP A 434 8.99 -9.67 12.22
CA ASP A 434 9.88 -10.79 12.60
C ASP A 434 10.94 -11.04 11.50
N ASN A 435 10.71 -10.57 10.27
CA ASN A 435 11.63 -10.78 9.16
C ASN A 435 12.83 -9.82 9.25
N VAL A 436 14.04 -10.39 9.29
CA VAL A 436 15.28 -9.62 9.22
C VAL A 436 15.55 -9.21 7.77
N PHE A 437 15.94 -7.95 7.57
CA PHE A 437 16.27 -7.41 6.26
C PHE A 437 17.53 -8.05 5.69
N ALA A 438 17.53 -8.30 4.37
CA ALA A 438 18.68 -8.81 3.65
C ALA A 438 19.79 -7.74 3.62
N LYS A 439 20.99 -8.09 4.12
CA LYS A 439 22.09 -7.14 4.31
C LYS A 439 22.54 -6.49 2.99
N ASP A 440 22.72 -7.31 1.97
CA ASP A 440 23.11 -6.90 0.62
C ASP A 440 22.13 -5.90 -0.02
N VAL A 441 20.84 -6.01 0.30
CA VAL A 441 19.82 -5.07 -0.16
C VAL A 441 19.82 -3.79 0.66
N VAL A 442 20.06 -3.87 1.98
CA VAL A 442 20.21 -2.68 2.83
C VAL A 442 21.45 -1.89 2.43
N ASP A 443 22.55 -2.55 2.10
CA ASP A 443 23.77 -1.89 1.63
C ASP A 443 23.51 -1.16 0.29
N LEU A 444 22.80 -1.79 -0.65
CA LEU A 444 22.35 -1.13 -1.89
C LEU A 444 21.51 0.12 -1.63
N LEU A 445 20.61 0.07 -0.63
CA LEU A 445 19.78 1.21 -0.26
C LEU A 445 20.64 2.33 0.35
N LYS A 446 21.58 2.00 1.25
CA LYS A 446 22.51 2.97 1.85
C LYS A 446 23.38 3.66 0.80
N ASP A 447 23.85 2.91 -0.20
CA ASP A 447 24.62 3.46 -1.34
C ASP A 447 23.80 4.45 -2.20
N ASN A 448 22.46 4.46 -2.04
CA ASN A 448 21.53 5.39 -2.69
C ASN A 448 20.92 6.38 -1.68
N ASP A 449 21.69 6.78 -0.66
CA ASP A 449 21.34 7.81 0.34
C ASP A 449 20.13 7.46 1.25
N GLU A 450 19.76 6.18 1.35
CA GLU A 450 18.70 5.75 2.25
C GLU A 450 19.20 5.54 3.69
N ASN A 451 18.60 6.26 4.63
CA ASN A 451 18.90 6.11 6.06
C ASN A 451 18.15 4.89 6.65
N ILE A 452 18.68 3.68 6.37
CA ILE A 452 18.10 2.37 6.72
C ILE A 452 19.17 1.48 7.34
N ASP A 453 18.79 0.57 8.24
CA ASP A 453 19.72 -0.45 8.75
C ASP A 453 19.07 -1.81 9.01
N VAL A 454 19.90 -2.84 9.19
CA VAL A 454 19.45 -4.20 9.52
C VAL A 454 19.17 -4.29 11.01
N ILE A 455 17.90 -4.57 11.36
CA ILE A 455 17.44 -4.68 12.74
C ILE A 455 16.95 -6.10 13.00
N ASN A 456 17.58 -6.80 13.94
CA ASN A 456 17.26 -8.20 14.24
C ASN A 456 15.98 -8.37 15.09
N ASN A 457 15.64 -7.41 15.95
CA ASN A 457 14.54 -7.50 16.93
C ASN A 457 13.51 -6.37 16.75
N MET A 458 13.04 -6.14 15.53
CA MET A 458 12.15 -5.01 15.21
C MET A 458 10.84 -5.08 16.04
N LYS A 459 10.23 -6.26 16.12
CA LYS A 459 9.00 -6.46 16.88
C LYS A 459 9.15 -6.11 18.36
N GLU A 460 10.17 -6.62 19.02
CA GLU A 460 10.45 -6.37 20.44
C GLU A 460 10.75 -4.88 20.67
N THR A 461 11.43 -4.24 19.71
CA THR A 461 11.69 -2.79 19.73
C THR A 461 10.38 -2.01 19.71
N MET A 462 9.43 -2.34 18.82
CA MET A 462 8.13 -1.65 18.76
C MET A 462 7.31 -1.87 20.03
N GLN A 463 7.32 -3.07 20.59
CA GLN A 463 6.63 -3.39 21.83
C GLN A 463 7.19 -2.57 22.99
N TYR A 464 8.51 -2.55 23.14
CA TYR A 464 9.18 -1.79 24.19
C TYR A 464 8.96 -0.28 24.00
N LYS A 465 8.96 0.22 22.78
CA LYS A 465 8.63 1.62 22.49
C LYS A 465 7.21 1.97 22.94
N ARG A 466 6.24 1.08 22.73
CA ARG A 466 4.86 1.26 23.22
C ARG A 466 4.78 1.28 24.74
N GLU A 467 5.57 0.45 25.42
CA GLU A 467 5.69 0.48 26.89
C GLU A 467 6.24 1.84 27.37
N LEU A 468 7.27 2.37 26.69
CA LEU A 468 7.81 3.69 26.98
C LEU A 468 6.77 4.80 26.78
N GLU A 469 5.98 4.76 25.71
CA GLU A 469 4.88 5.72 25.48
C GLU A 469 3.85 5.71 26.61
N ASN A 470 3.47 4.52 27.10
CA ASN A 470 2.50 4.38 28.18
C ASN A 470 3.07 4.92 29.51
N LYS A 471 4.33 4.58 29.81
CA LYS A 471 5.02 5.11 31.00
C LYS A 471 5.18 6.63 30.93
N SER A 472 5.56 7.17 29.77
CA SER A 472 5.75 8.61 29.60
C SER A 472 4.44 9.39 29.77
N LYS A 473 3.32 8.83 29.31
CA LYS A 473 1.98 9.41 29.53
C LYS A 473 1.63 9.46 31.01
N ASN A 474 1.84 8.36 31.74
CA ASN A 474 1.54 8.28 33.18
C ASN A 474 2.43 9.21 34.02
N LEU A 475 3.66 9.46 33.57
CA LEU A 475 4.65 10.30 34.25
C LEU A 475 4.71 11.74 33.73
N HIS A 476 3.84 12.11 32.78
CA HIS A 476 3.82 13.42 32.11
C HIS A 476 5.19 13.89 31.55
N LEU A 477 6.02 12.95 31.07
CA LEU A 477 7.31 13.26 30.46
C LEU A 477 7.11 13.86 29.05
N LYS A 478 7.82 14.95 28.74
CA LYS A 478 7.65 15.72 27.50
C LYS A 478 8.77 15.52 26.46
N ALA A 479 9.45 14.38 26.45
CA ALA A 479 10.46 14.10 25.43
C ALA A 479 9.83 13.86 24.04
N PRO A 480 10.53 14.24 22.95
CA PRO A 480 10.14 13.89 21.59
C PRO A 480 10.01 12.36 21.41
N GLN A 481 9.05 11.94 20.60
CA GLN A 481 8.75 10.51 20.43
C GLN A 481 9.88 9.75 19.72
N GLN A 482 10.61 10.44 18.86
CA GLN A 482 11.79 9.95 18.17
C GLN A 482 12.89 9.52 19.16
N VAL A 483 13.05 10.28 20.25
CA VAL A 483 14.02 9.97 21.32
C VAL A 483 13.65 8.63 21.98
N TYR A 484 12.37 8.43 22.32
CA TYR A 484 11.91 7.12 22.84
C TYR A 484 12.12 5.99 21.83
N GLY A 485 11.97 6.27 20.53
CA GLY A 485 12.31 5.33 19.46
C GLY A 485 13.80 4.95 19.46
N ALA A 486 14.71 5.91 19.59
CA ALA A 486 16.16 5.68 19.60
C ALA A 486 16.58 4.89 20.85
N ILE A 487 16.00 5.20 22.01
CA ILE A 487 16.22 4.46 23.26
C ILE A 487 15.69 3.03 23.13
N ALA A 488 14.53 2.84 22.48
CA ALA A 488 13.97 1.52 22.27
C ALA A 488 14.86 0.65 21.38
N LEU A 489 15.40 1.23 20.29
CA LEU A 489 16.37 0.57 19.42
C LEU A 489 17.59 0.15 20.24
N ASN A 490 18.24 1.09 20.92
CA ASN A 490 19.45 0.80 21.69
C ASN A 490 19.25 -0.25 22.80
N ASN A 491 18.06 -0.35 23.41
CA ASN A 491 17.81 -1.34 24.47
C ASN A 491 17.43 -2.74 23.95
N LYS A 492 16.86 -2.84 22.75
CA LYS A 492 16.36 -4.12 22.19
C LYS A 492 17.21 -4.67 21.05
N THR A 493 18.14 -3.87 20.54
CA THR A 493 19.11 -4.25 19.51
C THR A 493 20.54 -4.08 20.03
N ASN A 494 21.52 -4.63 19.31
CA ASN A 494 22.94 -4.48 19.66
C ASN A 494 23.54 -3.13 19.19
N MET A 495 22.71 -2.15 18.84
CA MET A 495 23.13 -0.89 18.24
C MET A 495 23.50 0.14 19.32
N SER A 496 24.52 0.95 19.06
CA SER A 496 24.87 2.06 19.96
C SER A 496 23.76 3.12 19.97
N LEU A 497 23.68 3.91 21.05
CA LEU A 497 22.67 4.96 21.17
C LEU A 497 22.87 6.05 20.10
N ASN A 498 24.12 6.39 19.78
CA ASN A 498 24.45 7.39 18.76
C ASN A 498 23.92 6.95 17.39
N HIS A 499 24.24 5.72 16.99
CA HIS A 499 23.77 5.16 15.72
C HIS A 499 22.24 5.06 15.67
N ALA A 500 21.60 4.65 16.76
CA ALA A 500 20.14 4.62 16.86
C ALA A 500 19.49 6.02 16.77
N ALA A 501 20.16 7.05 17.30
CA ALA A 501 19.71 8.44 17.22
C ALA A 501 19.85 8.98 15.79
N GLU A 502 20.98 8.72 15.12
CA GLU A 502 21.23 9.08 13.73
C GLU A 502 20.18 8.50 12.76
N LEU A 503 19.79 7.23 12.93
CA LEU A 503 18.75 6.58 12.12
C LEU A 503 17.36 7.24 12.23
N LEU A 504 17.09 7.88 13.37
CA LEU A 504 15.82 8.57 13.65
C LEU A 504 15.94 10.09 13.58
N TYR A 505 17.07 10.62 13.09
CA TYR A 505 17.36 12.05 12.99
C TYR A 505 17.25 12.80 14.34
N VAL A 506 17.71 12.16 15.40
CA VAL A 506 17.74 12.71 16.76
C VAL A 506 19.18 13.05 17.14
N ASP A 507 19.37 14.14 17.88
CA ASP A 507 20.68 14.48 18.46
C ASP A 507 21.09 13.40 19.49
N PRO A 508 22.25 12.74 19.33
CA PRO A 508 22.76 11.76 20.28
C PRO A 508 22.84 12.27 21.72
N GLU A 509 23.14 13.56 21.94
CA GLU A 509 23.20 14.12 23.29
C GLU A 509 21.83 14.21 23.96
N GLU A 510 20.81 14.61 23.20
CA GLU A 510 19.43 14.65 23.67
C GLU A 510 18.95 13.24 24.04
N ALA A 511 19.25 12.26 23.20
CA ALA A 511 18.92 10.87 23.45
C ALA A 511 19.60 10.32 24.71
N ALA A 512 20.87 10.67 24.95
CA ALA A 512 21.61 10.26 26.14
C ALA A 512 21.03 10.87 27.43
N LYS A 513 20.69 12.16 27.41
CA LYS A 513 20.07 12.86 28.56
C LYS A 513 18.74 12.22 28.95
N GLU A 514 17.86 11.98 27.97
CA GLU A 514 16.56 11.37 28.22
C GLU A 514 16.67 9.91 28.66
N LYS A 515 17.62 9.15 28.11
CA LYS A 515 17.90 7.78 28.58
C LYS A 515 18.31 7.76 30.05
N ALA A 516 19.19 8.67 30.47
CA ALA A 516 19.60 8.79 31.86
C ALA A 516 18.43 9.17 32.77
N SER A 517 17.54 10.06 32.32
CA SER A 517 16.30 10.42 33.03
C SER A 517 15.37 9.22 33.20
N LEU A 518 15.13 8.45 32.12
CA LEU A 518 14.30 7.24 32.19
C LEU A 518 14.91 6.17 33.11
N GLN A 519 16.24 5.98 33.10
CA GLN A 519 16.90 5.02 33.99
C GLN A 519 16.74 5.39 35.47
N LYS A 520 16.82 6.68 35.81
CA LYS A 520 16.56 7.16 37.18
C LYS A 520 15.12 6.89 37.63
N ILE A 521 14.17 6.88 36.69
CA ILE A 521 12.76 6.58 36.93
C ILE A 521 12.51 5.08 37.03
N GLU A 522 13.11 4.26 36.15
CA GLU A 522 12.93 2.79 36.16
C GLU A 522 13.68 2.12 37.32
N LYS A 523 14.82 2.68 37.74
CA LYS A 523 15.61 2.22 38.89
C LYS A 523 15.81 3.37 39.88
N PRO A 524 14.78 3.74 40.65
CA PRO A 524 14.88 4.80 41.65
C PRO A 524 15.90 4.42 42.73
N SER A 525 16.97 5.22 42.85
CA SER A 525 18.01 5.01 43.85
C SER A 525 17.57 5.40 45.27
N THR A 526 16.53 6.23 45.42
CA THR A 526 16.06 6.76 46.70
C THR A 526 14.73 6.16 47.15
N ASN A 527 14.58 5.94 48.47
CA ASN A 527 13.36 5.38 49.07
C ASN A 527 12.11 6.27 48.88
N LYS A 528 12.28 7.60 48.75
CA LYS A 528 11.18 8.52 48.42
C LYS A 528 10.67 8.34 46.98
N ALA A 529 11.58 8.17 46.02
CA ALA A 529 11.21 7.93 44.62
C ALA A 529 10.53 6.56 44.43
N LYS A 530 10.95 5.53 45.18
CA LYS A 530 10.26 4.23 45.23
C LYS A 530 8.81 4.35 45.69
N LYS A 531 8.56 5.03 46.83
CA LYS A 531 7.20 5.27 47.34
C LYS A 531 6.35 6.12 46.38
N PHE A 532 6.93 7.10 45.70
CA PHE A 532 6.23 7.93 44.72
C PHE A 532 5.80 7.12 43.48
N LEU A 533 6.66 6.23 42.98
CA LEU A 533 6.33 5.34 41.87
C LEU A 533 5.30 4.26 42.26
N GLU A 534 5.31 3.77 43.49
CA GLU A 534 4.25 2.88 44.02
C GLU A 534 2.87 3.55 44.08
N ILE A 535 2.81 4.86 44.28
CA ILE A 535 1.57 5.64 44.30
C ILE A 535 1.06 5.91 42.88
N ILE A 536 1.96 6.16 41.91
CA ILE A 536 1.59 6.43 40.50
C ILE A 536 1.23 5.16 39.72
N ASN A 537 1.78 4.00 40.08
CA ASN A 537 1.50 2.73 39.43
C ASN A 537 0.28 1.98 40.01
N LYS A 538 -0.37 2.52 41.05
CA LYS A 538 -1.71 2.11 41.51
C LYS A 538 -2.77 2.84 40.70
#